data_AF-A0A7R9UNH4-F1
#
_entry.id   AF-A0A7R9UNH4-F1
#
_cell.length_a   1.000
_cell.length_b   1.000
_cell.length_c   1.000
_cell.angle_alpha   90.00
_cell.angle_beta   90.00
_cell.angle_gamma   90.00
#
_symmetry.space_group_name_H-M   'P 1'
#
loop_
_entity.id
_entity.type
_entity.pdbx_description
1 polymer ?
#
loop_
_entity_poly.entity_id
_entity_poly.type
_entity_poly.pdbx_seq_one_letter_code
_entity_poly.pdbx_strand_id
1 'polypeptide(L)'
;AEGGLPFLCSGATSERHTSSRRRKPDRTRAMLRFGRFLQSDARPRFRVLGLQQVAIGGLDKAELKGLWEGLLGVPCMGRFRSERENVDEEILRLGHGPLAVELDLMQPIDAAKAPKVHSPPLNHIGLWVDPLREAVAALEAQGVRFAPGGVRAGAAGHDVAFIHPKGSDSQPRSGCGVLIELVQAPAEVVAAYERSRTAAGAPADDT
;
A
#
# COMPACT_ATOMS: atom_id res chain seq x y z
N ALA A 1 36.34 49.35 -49.85
CA ALA A 1 37.11 48.37 -50.62
C ALA A 1 36.10 47.57 -51.42
N GLU A 2 35.84 48.00 -52.66
CA GLU A 2 34.95 47.31 -53.59
C GLU A 2 35.81 46.58 -54.63
N GLY A 3 35.41 45.35 -54.96
CA GLY A 3 36.04 44.60 -56.05
C GLY A 3 35.63 43.13 -56.05
N GLY A 4 34.84 42.75 -57.08
CA GLY A 4 35.06 41.50 -57.81
C GLY A 4 34.18 40.30 -57.47
N LEU A 5 33.11 40.12 -58.25
CA LEU A 5 32.80 38.83 -58.92
C LEU A 5 33.48 38.90 -60.32
N PRO A 6 33.81 37.80 -61.06
CA PRO A 6 32.87 36.71 -61.37
C PRO A 6 33.48 35.32 -61.78
N PHE A 7 32.61 34.41 -62.27
CA PHE A 7 32.85 33.28 -63.21
C PHE A 7 33.66 32.05 -62.72
N LEU A 8 33.44 30.78 -63.13
CA LEU A 8 32.50 30.06 -64.00
C LEU A 8 32.78 28.54 -63.84
N CYS A 9 31.80 27.69 -64.16
CA CYS A 9 31.87 26.31 -64.69
C CYS A 9 32.82 25.25 -64.08
N SER A 10 32.25 24.10 -63.67
CA SER A 10 32.29 22.84 -64.46
C SER A 10 32.11 21.60 -63.58
N GLY A 11 31.37 20.62 -64.11
CA GLY A 11 31.94 19.27 -64.20
C GLY A 11 31.72 18.31 -63.04
N ALA A 12 30.66 17.52 -63.19
CA ALA A 12 30.71 16.07 -63.23
C ALA A 12 31.32 15.28 -62.03
N THR A 13 30.38 14.59 -61.36
CA THR A 13 30.42 13.15 -61.04
C THR A 13 31.51 12.58 -60.15
N SER A 14 31.00 11.79 -59.20
CA SER A 14 31.66 10.65 -58.58
C SER A 14 32.81 11.00 -57.64
N GLU A 15 32.58 10.81 -56.35
CA GLU A 15 33.30 9.75 -55.65
C GLU A 15 32.70 9.42 -54.27
N ARG A 16 32.29 8.15 -54.16
CA ARG A 16 32.34 7.30 -52.96
C ARG A 16 31.82 7.88 -51.64
N HIS A 17 30.52 7.65 -51.43
CA HIS A 17 29.93 7.49 -50.11
C HIS A 17 30.64 6.37 -49.33
N THR A 18 31.57 6.70 -48.45
CA THR A 18 31.93 5.82 -47.33
C THR A 18 31.02 6.17 -46.16
N SER A 19 29.89 5.46 -46.08
CA SER A 19 28.99 5.47 -44.93
C SER A 19 29.76 4.97 -43.70
N SER A 20 30.36 5.88 -42.93
CA SER A 20 30.76 5.57 -41.55
C SER A 20 29.48 5.34 -40.74
N ARG A 21 29.08 4.07 -40.61
CA ARG A 21 28.03 3.68 -39.67
C ARG A 21 28.57 3.97 -38.27
N ARG A 22 28.21 5.12 -37.70
CA ARG A 22 28.30 5.36 -36.26
C ARG A 22 27.50 4.25 -35.58
N ARG A 23 28.20 3.29 -34.96
CA ARG A 23 27.56 2.31 -34.06
C ARG A 23 26.88 3.12 -32.96
N LYS A 24 25.53 3.09 -32.94
CA LYS A 24 24.76 3.54 -31.79
C LYS A 24 25.23 2.74 -30.57
N PRO A 25 25.46 3.38 -29.41
CA PRO A 25 25.83 2.64 -28.21
C PRO A 25 24.71 1.67 -27.87
N ASP A 26 25.12 0.42 -27.68
CA ASP A 26 24.27 -0.72 -27.39
C ASP A 26 23.49 -0.46 -26.09
N ARG A 27 22.17 -0.29 -26.19
CA ARG A 27 21.28 0.01 -25.04
C ARG A 27 21.12 -1.18 -24.10
N THR A 28 21.81 -2.28 -24.38
CA THR A 28 21.62 -3.59 -23.73
C THR A 28 22.54 -3.80 -22.52
N ARG A 29 23.26 -2.77 -22.05
CA ARG A 29 24.14 -2.86 -20.86
C ARG A 29 23.68 -2.03 -19.64
N ALA A 30 22.50 -1.41 -19.72
CA ALA A 30 21.92 -0.59 -18.65
C ALA A 30 20.74 -1.26 -17.90
N MET A 31 20.51 -2.56 -18.07
CA MET A 31 19.45 -3.32 -17.37
C MET A 31 19.99 -4.42 -16.43
N LEU A 32 21.27 -4.36 -16.06
CA LEU A 32 21.90 -5.28 -15.09
C LEU A 32 22.42 -4.55 -13.84
N ARG A 33 21.83 -3.40 -13.51
CA ARG A 33 22.05 -2.69 -12.24
C ARG A 33 20.73 -2.36 -11.53
N PHE A 34 19.69 -3.17 -11.74
CA PHE A 34 18.57 -3.21 -10.82
C PHE A 34 18.96 -4.11 -9.65
N GLY A 35 19.60 -3.47 -8.67
CA GLY A 35 19.68 -3.90 -7.28
C GLY A 35 19.84 -5.39 -7.04
N ARG A 36 21.10 -5.82 -6.93
CA ARG A 36 21.49 -6.63 -5.77
C ARG A 36 21.25 -5.74 -4.54
N PHE A 37 19.98 -5.58 -4.18
CA PHE A 37 19.56 -4.90 -2.97
C PHE A 37 20.17 -5.70 -1.85
N LEU A 38 20.92 -5.00 -1.01
CA LEU A 38 21.67 -5.53 0.10
C LEU A 38 20.82 -6.59 0.82
N GLN A 39 21.28 -7.84 0.77
CA GLN A 39 21.03 -8.78 1.83
C GLN A 39 21.68 -8.17 3.08
N SER A 40 20.92 -7.33 3.79
CA SER A 40 21.13 -7.19 5.21
C SER A 40 20.56 -8.46 5.82
N ASP A 41 21.40 -9.26 6.47
CA ASP A 41 21.02 -10.45 7.25
C ASP A 41 20.14 -10.13 8.49
N ALA A 42 19.46 -8.99 8.50
CA ALA A 42 18.40 -8.70 9.43
C ALA A 42 17.09 -8.65 8.65
N ARG A 43 16.35 -9.77 8.66
CA ARG A 43 14.93 -9.75 8.33
C ARG A 43 14.27 -8.61 9.14
N PRO A 44 13.28 -7.89 8.58
CA PRO A 44 12.51 -6.92 9.36
C PRO A 44 12.02 -7.61 10.64
N ARG A 45 12.32 -7.02 11.80
CA ARG A 45 12.00 -7.57 13.13
C ARG A 45 10.51 -7.50 13.48
N PHE A 46 9.66 -7.43 12.47
CA PHE A 46 8.21 -7.48 12.61
C PHE A 46 7.63 -8.49 11.63
N ARG A 47 6.46 -9.00 11.97
CA ARG A 47 5.69 -9.91 11.12
C ARG A 47 4.31 -9.33 10.84
N VAL A 48 3.82 -9.60 9.63
CA VAL A 48 2.40 -9.44 9.29
C VAL A 48 1.74 -10.78 9.58
N LEU A 49 0.79 -10.79 10.52
CA LEU A 49 0.20 -12.01 11.05
C LEU A 49 -1.07 -12.42 10.29
N GLY A 50 -1.75 -11.45 9.66
CA GLY A 50 -2.98 -11.69 8.92
C GLY A 50 -3.79 -10.43 8.70
N LEU A 51 -4.98 -10.60 8.16
CA LEU A 51 -5.98 -9.52 8.07
C LEU A 51 -6.58 -9.27 9.46
N GLN A 52 -6.65 -7.99 9.83
CA GLN A 52 -7.50 -7.50 10.91
C GLN A 52 -8.86 -7.21 10.26
N GLN A 53 -8.98 -6.08 9.55
CA GLN A 53 -10.24 -5.63 8.98
C GLN A 53 -10.19 -5.43 7.47
N VAL A 54 -11.37 -5.41 6.86
CA VAL A 54 -11.61 -4.86 5.53
C VAL A 54 -12.71 -3.81 5.65
N ALA A 55 -12.43 -2.59 5.22
CA ALA A 55 -13.39 -1.50 5.33
C ALA A 55 -14.03 -1.20 3.97
N ILE A 56 -15.36 -1.27 3.92
CA ILE A 56 -16.17 -1.04 2.73
C ILE A 56 -17.07 0.17 2.96
N GLY A 57 -16.89 1.19 2.13
CA GLY A 57 -17.64 2.44 2.19
C GLY A 57 -18.75 2.54 1.16
N GLY A 58 -19.88 3.12 1.56
CA GLY A 58 -20.99 3.54 0.70
C GLY A 58 -21.58 4.87 1.17
N LEU A 59 -22.36 5.54 0.31
CA LEU A 59 -23.11 6.72 0.74
C LEU A 59 -24.25 6.37 1.70
N ASP A 60 -24.82 5.17 1.51
CA ASP A 60 -25.81 4.57 2.39
C ASP A 60 -25.34 3.15 2.76
N LYS A 61 -25.13 2.91 4.06
CA LYS A 61 -24.73 1.58 4.53
C LYS A 61 -25.91 0.60 4.55
N ALA A 62 -27.16 1.04 4.43
CA ALA A 62 -28.32 0.14 4.41
C ALA A 62 -28.25 -0.87 3.26
N GLU A 63 -27.79 -0.45 2.07
CA GLU A 63 -27.56 -1.35 0.93
C GLU A 63 -26.47 -2.38 1.23
N LEU A 64 -25.36 -1.93 1.83
CA LEU A 64 -24.26 -2.81 2.25
C LEU A 64 -24.78 -3.85 3.26
N LYS A 65 -25.53 -3.43 4.28
CA LYS A 65 -26.12 -4.32 5.28
C LYS A 65 -27.08 -5.34 4.65
N GLY A 66 -27.91 -4.89 3.71
CA GLY A 66 -28.84 -5.75 2.99
C GLY A 66 -28.12 -6.93 2.31
N LEU A 67 -26.97 -6.66 1.69
CA LEU A 67 -26.13 -7.72 1.13
C LEU A 67 -25.41 -8.54 2.21
N TRP A 68 -24.61 -7.90 3.06
CA TRP A 68 -23.65 -8.59 3.92
C TRP A 68 -24.30 -9.25 5.14
N GLU A 69 -25.17 -8.54 5.86
CA GLU A 69 -25.91 -9.11 6.99
C GLU A 69 -27.10 -9.93 6.50
N GLY A 70 -27.83 -9.43 5.49
CA GLY A 70 -29.06 -10.04 5.01
C GLY A 70 -28.83 -11.28 4.14
N LEU A 71 -28.28 -11.08 2.94
CA LEU A 71 -28.14 -12.16 1.94
C LEU A 71 -27.00 -13.12 2.25
N LEU A 72 -25.84 -12.59 2.68
CA LEU A 72 -24.67 -13.39 3.01
C LEU A 72 -24.68 -13.92 4.45
N GLY A 73 -25.52 -13.37 5.33
CA GLY A 73 -25.71 -13.86 6.68
C GLY A 73 -24.52 -13.61 7.62
N VAL A 74 -23.67 -12.61 7.34
CA VAL A 74 -22.51 -12.29 8.18
C VAL A 74 -22.99 -11.58 9.46
N PRO A 75 -22.62 -12.05 10.66
CA PRO A 75 -23.12 -11.48 11.90
C PRO A 75 -22.54 -10.08 12.17
N CYS A 76 -23.42 -9.14 12.51
CA CYS A 76 -23.03 -7.85 13.08
C CYS A 76 -22.65 -8.02 14.55
N MET A 77 -21.45 -7.59 14.90
CA MET A 77 -20.88 -7.69 16.24
C MET A 77 -20.94 -6.37 17.01
N GLY A 78 -21.04 -5.25 16.29
CA GLY A 78 -20.97 -3.93 16.92
C GLY A 78 -21.28 -2.81 15.94
N ARG A 79 -21.38 -1.61 16.51
CA ARG A 79 -21.60 -0.35 15.78
C ARG A 79 -20.65 0.68 16.32
N PHE A 80 -20.13 1.51 15.43
CA PHE A 80 -19.28 2.62 15.79
C PHE A 80 -19.70 3.87 15.03
N ARG A 81 -19.64 5.02 15.70
CA ARG A 81 -19.97 6.31 15.11
C ARG A 81 -19.04 7.37 15.66
N SER A 82 -18.41 8.13 14.76
CA SER A 82 -17.47 9.19 15.12
C SER A 82 -17.65 10.40 14.21
N GLU A 83 -18.03 11.53 14.82
CA GLU A 83 -18.11 12.82 14.12
C GLU A 83 -16.74 13.30 13.66
N ARG A 84 -15.69 13.03 14.45
CA ARG A 84 -14.31 13.41 14.13
C ARG A 84 -13.80 12.72 12.87
N GLU A 85 -14.11 11.44 12.72
CA GLU A 85 -13.69 10.62 11.57
C GLU A 85 -14.72 10.66 10.43
N ASN A 86 -15.82 11.41 10.59
CA ASN A 86 -16.94 11.48 9.65
C ASN A 86 -17.47 10.09 9.25
N VAL A 87 -17.66 9.19 10.21
CA VAL A 87 -18.03 7.79 9.95
C VAL A 87 -19.15 7.31 10.85
N ASP A 88 -20.05 6.52 10.29
CA ASP A 88 -21.02 5.67 10.96
C ASP A 88 -20.92 4.27 10.35
N GLU A 89 -20.61 3.26 11.14
CA GLU A 89 -20.29 1.92 10.65
C GLU A 89 -20.96 0.79 11.44
N GLU A 90 -21.24 -0.29 10.72
CA GLU A 90 -21.54 -1.60 11.31
C GLU A 90 -20.28 -2.46 11.22
N ILE A 91 -19.93 -3.14 12.31
CA ILE A 91 -18.76 -4.00 12.42
C ILE A 91 -19.24 -5.44 12.34
N LEU A 92 -18.96 -6.09 11.22
CA LEU A 92 -19.32 -7.47 10.94
C LEU A 92 -18.12 -8.38 11.21
N ARG A 93 -18.36 -9.68 11.42
CA ARG A 93 -17.28 -10.64 11.70
C ARG A 93 -17.30 -11.85 10.79
N LEU A 94 -16.15 -12.10 10.15
CA LEU A 94 -15.88 -13.25 9.30
C LEU A 94 -14.95 -14.23 10.04
N GLY A 95 -15.41 -15.47 10.23
CA GLY A 95 -14.67 -16.51 10.92
C GLY A 95 -14.79 -16.44 12.45
N HIS A 96 -13.88 -17.13 13.14
CA HIS A 96 -13.96 -17.34 14.60
C HIS A 96 -12.60 -17.22 15.29
N GLY A 97 -12.64 -16.93 16.59
CA GLY A 97 -11.45 -16.82 17.42
C GLY A 97 -10.62 -15.56 17.15
N PRO A 98 -9.37 -15.52 17.63
CA PRO A 98 -8.53 -14.33 17.53
C PRO A 98 -8.17 -13.91 16.10
N LEU A 99 -8.18 -14.85 15.14
CA LEU A 99 -7.85 -14.57 13.73
C LEU A 99 -9.09 -14.28 12.87
N ALA A 100 -10.26 -14.10 13.49
CA ALA A 100 -11.44 -13.64 12.76
C ALA A 100 -11.21 -12.23 12.20
N VAL A 101 -11.76 -11.98 11.03
CA VAL A 101 -11.60 -10.73 10.28
C VAL A 101 -12.82 -9.85 10.50
N GLU A 102 -12.59 -8.56 10.76
CA GLU A 102 -13.65 -7.57 10.84
C GLU A 102 -13.99 -7.04 9.44
N LEU A 103 -15.28 -6.80 9.20
CA LEU A 103 -15.76 -6.18 7.98
C LEU A 103 -16.53 -4.92 8.37
N ASP A 104 -15.93 -3.76 8.11
CA ASP A 104 -16.48 -2.47 8.53
C ASP A 104 -17.29 -1.87 7.39
N LEU A 105 -18.62 -1.84 7.56
CA LEU A 105 -19.54 -1.26 6.59
C LEU A 105 -19.78 0.21 6.94
N MET A 106 -19.08 1.10 6.25
CA MET A 106 -19.03 2.52 6.58
C MET A 106 -19.97 3.35 5.71
N GLN A 107 -20.59 4.36 6.31
CA GLN A 107 -21.13 5.52 5.61
C GLN A 107 -20.62 6.83 6.23
N PRO A 108 -20.54 7.94 5.46
CA PRO A 108 -20.23 9.23 6.05
C PRO A 108 -21.40 9.75 6.89
N ILE A 109 -21.10 10.43 7.99
CA ILE A 109 -22.12 11.19 8.73
C ILE A 109 -22.59 12.39 7.90
N ASP A 110 -21.64 13.05 7.23
CA ASP A 110 -21.87 14.15 6.30
C ASP A 110 -21.04 13.90 5.02
N ALA A 111 -21.71 13.57 3.92
CA ALA A 111 -21.07 13.24 2.65
C ALA A 111 -20.28 14.42 2.03
N ALA A 112 -20.57 15.66 2.45
CA ALA A 112 -19.85 16.85 1.99
C ALA A 112 -18.52 17.08 2.74
N LYS A 113 -18.30 16.41 3.88
CA LYS A 113 -17.11 16.58 4.71
C LYS A 113 -16.07 15.50 4.47
N ALA A 114 -14.83 15.83 4.83
CA ALA A 114 -13.74 14.86 4.93
C ALA A 114 -13.63 14.36 6.39
N PRO A 115 -13.17 13.11 6.64
CA PRO A 115 -12.81 12.08 5.67
C PRO A 115 -13.96 11.56 4.81
N LYS A 116 -13.66 11.11 3.57
CA LYS A 116 -14.64 10.52 2.64
C LYS A 116 -14.61 8.99 2.74
N VAL A 117 -15.17 8.43 3.80
CA VAL A 117 -15.14 6.97 4.06
C VAL A 117 -15.80 6.13 2.96
N HIS A 118 -16.71 6.71 2.18
CA HIS A 118 -17.37 6.08 1.04
C HIS A 118 -16.52 6.02 -0.25
N SER A 119 -15.34 6.66 -0.28
CA SER A 119 -14.55 6.79 -1.52
C SER A 119 -13.04 6.66 -1.24
N PRO A 120 -12.38 5.62 -1.77
CA PRO A 120 -12.93 4.56 -2.61
C PRO A 120 -13.89 3.61 -1.86
N PRO A 121 -14.76 2.86 -2.57
CA PRO A 121 -15.67 1.91 -1.92
C PRO A 121 -14.95 0.80 -1.15
N LEU A 122 -13.87 0.22 -1.69
CA LEU A 122 -12.94 -0.56 -0.87
C LEU A 122 -11.97 0.44 -0.23
N ASN A 123 -12.30 0.89 0.98
CA ASN A 123 -11.69 2.06 1.59
C ASN A 123 -10.25 1.78 2.06
N HIS A 124 -10.09 0.76 2.90
CA HIS A 124 -8.80 0.31 3.39
C HIS A 124 -8.84 -1.16 3.80
N ILE A 125 -7.64 -1.73 3.99
CA ILE A 125 -7.45 -3.01 4.67
C ILE A 125 -6.62 -2.79 5.94
N GLY A 126 -6.95 -3.52 6.99
CA GLY A 126 -6.19 -3.60 8.22
C GLY A 126 -5.39 -4.89 8.29
N LEU A 127 -4.15 -4.78 8.74
CA LEU A 127 -3.24 -5.91 8.91
C LEU A 127 -2.82 -6.00 10.37
N TRP A 128 -2.93 -7.20 10.94
CA TRP A 128 -2.29 -7.52 12.19
C TRP A 128 -0.77 -7.52 12.00
N VAL A 129 -0.07 -6.73 12.80
CA VAL A 129 1.38 -6.56 12.77
C VAL A 129 1.94 -6.69 14.17
N ASP A 130 3.08 -7.38 14.31
CA ASP A 130 3.80 -7.46 15.58
C ASP A 130 5.33 -7.50 15.39
N PRO A 131 6.11 -6.63 16.07
CA PRO A 131 5.69 -5.41 16.78
C PRO A 131 5.53 -4.22 15.82
N LEU A 132 4.44 -3.47 15.98
CA LEU A 132 4.05 -2.36 15.10
C LEU A 132 5.11 -1.24 15.05
N ARG A 133 5.71 -0.88 16.20
CA ARG A 133 6.68 0.23 16.24
C ARG A 133 7.94 -0.09 15.43
N GLU A 134 8.40 -1.33 15.46
CA GLU A 134 9.52 -1.77 14.65
C GLU A 134 9.14 -1.82 13.16
N ALA A 135 7.88 -2.21 12.86
CA ALA A 135 7.35 -2.15 11.51
C ALA A 135 7.37 -0.75 10.93
N VAL A 136 6.83 0.22 11.66
CA VAL A 136 6.79 1.61 11.22
C VAL A 136 8.20 2.13 11.00
N ALA A 137 9.11 1.98 11.98
CA ALA A 137 10.48 2.46 11.86
C ALA A 137 11.23 1.84 10.66
N ALA A 138 11.11 0.51 10.47
CA ALA A 138 11.77 -0.19 9.37
C ALA A 138 11.21 0.19 8.00
N LEU A 139 9.90 0.43 7.89
CA LEU A 139 9.24 0.84 6.65
C LEU A 139 9.54 2.31 6.31
N GLU A 140 9.53 3.20 7.30
CA GLU A 140 9.95 4.60 7.15
C GLU A 140 11.39 4.70 6.67
N ALA A 141 12.31 3.91 7.25
CA ALA A 141 13.72 3.86 6.82
C ALA A 141 13.88 3.41 5.35
N GLN A 142 12.89 2.69 4.80
CA GLN A 142 12.86 2.25 3.41
C GLN A 142 12.13 3.23 2.48
N GLY A 143 11.72 4.40 2.99
CA GLY A 143 11.06 5.45 2.22
C GLY A 143 9.56 5.24 2.02
N VAL A 144 8.92 4.43 2.88
CA VAL A 144 7.45 4.32 2.92
C VAL A 144 6.84 5.57 3.51
N ARG A 145 5.85 6.13 2.81
CA ARG A 145 5.05 7.24 3.30
C ARG A 145 3.92 6.74 4.20
N PHE A 146 3.93 7.18 5.45
CA PHE A 146 2.81 7.03 6.36
C PHE A 146 1.85 8.24 6.25
N ALA A 147 0.57 7.99 6.51
CA ALA A 147 -0.41 9.06 6.70
C ALA A 147 -0.13 9.78 8.05
N PRO A 148 -0.61 11.03 8.22
CA PRO A 148 -0.38 11.78 9.44
C PRO A 148 -0.89 11.07 10.71
N GLY A 149 -0.25 11.38 11.84
CA GLY A 149 -0.68 10.91 13.18
C GLY A 149 0.20 9.84 13.81
N GLY A 150 1.14 9.24 13.07
CA GLY A 150 2.06 8.22 13.60
C GLY A 150 1.34 7.02 14.23
N VAL A 151 2.06 6.30 15.09
CA VAL A 151 1.49 5.22 15.93
C VAL A 151 0.62 5.84 17.02
N ARG A 152 -0.66 5.46 17.05
CA ARG A 152 -1.66 5.99 18.00
C ARG A 152 -2.75 4.96 18.29
N ALA A 153 -3.53 5.15 19.35
CA ALA A 153 -4.70 4.30 19.61
C ALA A 153 -5.77 4.44 18.50
N GLY A 154 -6.20 3.31 17.95
CA GLY A 154 -7.30 3.16 17.00
C GLY A 154 -8.66 2.95 17.69
N ALA A 155 -9.73 2.84 16.89
CA ALA A 155 -11.11 2.75 17.39
C ALA A 155 -11.37 1.49 18.25
N ALA A 156 -10.74 0.37 17.90
CA ALA A 156 -10.82 -0.88 18.65
C ALA A 156 -9.84 -0.96 19.85
N GLY A 157 -9.14 0.13 20.18
CA GLY A 157 -8.25 0.19 21.36
C GLY A 157 -6.84 -0.36 21.14
N HIS A 158 -6.49 -0.81 19.93
CA HIS A 158 -5.13 -1.20 19.56
C HIS A 158 -4.32 0.00 19.04
N ASP A 159 -3.00 -0.07 19.16
CA ASP A 159 -2.11 0.89 18.49
C ASP A 159 -2.17 0.65 16.96
N VAL A 160 -2.27 1.73 16.18
CA VAL A 160 -2.42 1.70 14.72
C VAL A 160 -1.51 2.73 14.04
N ALA A 161 -1.12 2.45 12.81
CA ALA A 161 -0.49 3.41 11.90
C ALA A 161 -0.96 3.14 10.46
N PHE A 162 -0.99 4.16 9.61
CA PHE A 162 -1.53 4.03 8.26
C PHE A 162 -0.46 4.30 7.21
N ILE A 163 -0.27 3.38 6.27
CA ILE A 163 0.52 3.63 5.07
C ILE A 163 -0.34 4.45 4.11
N HIS A 164 0.19 5.59 3.66
CA HIS A 164 -0.55 6.49 2.76
C HIS A 164 -0.75 5.82 1.39
N PRO A 165 -1.89 6.01 0.70
CA PRO A 165 -2.14 5.39 -0.61
C PRO A 165 -1.18 5.85 -1.71
N LYS A 166 -0.63 7.06 -1.57
CA LYS A 166 0.25 7.71 -2.56
C LYS A 166 1.59 8.08 -1.93
N GLY A 167 2.69 7.89 -2.67
CA GLY A 167 4.01 8.36 -2.26
C GLY A 167 4.12 9.89 -2.26
N SER A 168 5.31 10.38 -1.92
CA SER A 168 5.75 11.77 -2.10
C SER A 168 7.20 11.78 -2.61
N ASP A 169 7.72 12.95 -2.98
CA ASP A 169 9.11 13.08 -3.44
C ASP A 169 10.13 12.63 -2.37
N SER A 170 9.84 12.92 -1.09
CA SER A 170 10.69 12.51 0.04
C SER A 170 10.44 11.08 0.53
N GLN A 171 9.26 10.52 0.27
CA GLN A 171 8.84 9.18 0.71
C GLN A 171 8.15 8.47 -0.47
N PRO A 172 8.93 7.91 -1.42
CA PRO A 172 8.40 7.47 -2.71
C PRO A 172 7.58 6.18 -2.63
N ARG A 173 7.72 5.36 -1.58
CA ARG A 173 6.96 4.11 -1.41
C ARG A 173 5.65 4.38 -0.68
N SER A 174 4.61 3.61 -1.00
CA SER A 174 3.25 3.84 -0.49
C SER A 174 2.40 2.57 -0.61
N GLY A 175 1.12 2.67 -0.25
CA GLY A 175 0.13 1.60 -0.46
C GLY A 175 -0.34 1.45 -1.91
N CYS A 176 0.31 2.09 -2.88
CA CYS A 176 0.07 1.91 -4.32
C CYS A 176 -1.41 2.08 -4.73
N GLY A 177 -2.10 3.07 -4.16
CA GLY A 177 -3.52 3.35 -4.39
C GLY A 177 -4.45 2.82 -3.29
N VAL A 178 -3.95 2.00 -2.37
CA VAL A 178 -4.71 1.43 -1.25
C VAL A 178 -4.28 2.08 0.05
N LEU A 179 -5.24 2.48 0.90
CA LEU A 179 -4.96 2.84 2.29
C LEU A 179 -4.76 1.54 3.07
N ILE A 180 -3.63 1.41 3.78
CA ILE A 180 -3.31 0.19 4.54
C ILE A 180 -3.11 0.60 6.00
N GLU A 181 -3.92 0.02 6.87
CA GLU A 181 -3.78 0.16 8.31
C GLU A 181 -2.94 -0.99 8.87
N LEU A 182 -1.92 -0.63 9.66
CA LEU A 182 -1.11 -1.57 10.42
C LEU A 182 -1.60 -1.50 11.87
N VAL A 183 -2.04 -2.61 12.42
CA VAL A 183 -2.64 -2.72 13.75
C VAL A 183 -1.75 -3.60 14.61
N GLN A 184 -1.34 -3.10 15.77
CA GLN A 184 -0.57 -3.89 16.73
C GLN A 184 -1.41 -5.09 17.18
N ALA A 185 -0.93 -6.29 16.87
CA ALA A 185 -1.59 -7.51 17.26
C ALA A 185 -1.53 -7.71 18.79
N PRO A 186 -2.65 -8.05 19.45
CA PRO A 186 -2.63 -8.45 20.84
C PRO A 186 -2.07 -9.89 21.00
N ALA A 187 -1.73 -10.26 22.23
CA ALA A 187 -1.04 -11.52 22.52
C ALA A 187 -1.81 -12.77 22.04
N GLU A 188 -3.14 -12.75 22.10
CA GLU A 188 -3.98 -13.85 21.62
C GLU A 188 -3.93 -14.05 20.10
N VAL A 189 -3.75 -12.97 19.33
CA VAL A 189 -3.58 -13.02 17.87
C VAL A 189 -2.21 -13.59 17.53
N VAL A 190 -1.16 -13.10 18.19
CA VAL A 190 0.21 -13.63 18.04
C VAL A 190 0.23 -15.13 18.35
N ALA A 191 -0.35 -15.54 19.48
CA ALA A 191 -0.40 -16.94 19.87
C ALA A 191 -1.22 -17.81 18.89
N ALA A 192 -2.32 -17.28 18.34
CA ALA A 192 -3.11 -17.99 17.34
C ALA A 192 -2.38 -18.13 16.01
N TYR A 193 -1.66 -17.10 15.58
CA TYR A 193 -0.80 -17.14 14.40
C TYR A 193 0.32 -18.19 14.53
N GLU A 194 1.00 -18.25 15.67
CA GLU A 194 2.06 -19.25 15.85
C GLU A 194 1.51 -20.68 15.85
N ARG A 195 0.34 -20.91 16.48
CA ARG A 195 -0.35 -22.21 16.42
C ARG A 195 -0.69 -22.61 14.98
N SER A 196 -1.21 -21.69 14.17
CA SER A 196 -1.59 -21.99 12.78
C SER A 196 -0.35 -22.25 11.90
N ARG A 197 0.74 -21.51 12.11
CA ARG A 197 2.03 -21.74 11.46
C ARG A 197 2.61 -23.11 11.76
N THR A 198 2.63 -23.51 13.04
CA THR A 198 3.13 -24.83 13.44
C THR A 198 2.27 -25.94 12.86
N ALA A 199 0.94 -25.81 12.89
CA ALA A 199 0.03 -26.78 12.30
C ALA A 199 0.22 -26.94 10.78
N ALA A 200 0.62 -25.86 10.08
CA ALA A 200 0.94 -25.88 8.66
C ALA A 200 2.35 -26.42 8.34
N GLY A 201 3.15 -26.82 9.34
CA GLY A 201 4.52 -27.29 9.15
C GLY A 201 5.51 -26.21 8.71
N ALA A 202 5.18 -24.93 8.94
CA ALA A 202 6.08 -23.84 8.58
C ALA A 202 7.29 -23.80 9.54
N PRO A 203 8.53 -23.64 9.02
CA PRO A 203 9.73 -23.58 9.85
C PRO A 203 9.67 -22.37 10.79
N ALA A 204 10.17 -22.53 12.02
CA ALA A 204 10.36 -21.42 12.96
C ALA A 204 11.20 -20.31 12.29
N ASP A 205 10.85 -19.04 12.52
CA ASP A 205 11.72 -17.96 12.08
C ASP A 205 12.96 -17.96 12.98
N ASP A 206 14.14 -18.19 12.38
CA ASP A 206 15.43 -17.92 13.04
C ASP A 206 15.44 -16.45 13.51
N THR A 207 15.29 -16.28 14.82
CA THR A 207 15.36 -15.01 15.56
C THR A 207 16.77 -14.46 15.63
#